data_AF-A0A1A8DDI6-F1
#
_entry.id   AF-A0A1A8DDI6-F1
#
_cell.length_a   1.000
_cell.length_b   1.000
_cell.length_c   1.000
_cell.angle_alpha   90.00
_cell.angle_beta   90.00
_cell.angle_gamma   90.00
#
_symmetry.space_group_name_H-M   'P 1'
#
loop_
_entity.id
_entity.type
_entity.pdbx_description
1 polymer ?
#
loop_
_entity_poly.entity_id
_entity_poly.type
_entity_poly.pdbx_seq_one_letter_code
_entity_poly.pdbx_strand_id
1 'polypeptide(L)'
;YRSRLLRVVRSEKEVREILTRYHDNNNHAGRERAVREIMMMYYWFGVTEAVKNWVKSCSVCHERTLPHSSQQSVFFCLVYGCDSSSYAFPELSFHRFP
;
A
#
# COMPACT_ATOMS: atom_id res chain seq x y z
N TYR A 1 9.58 -14.87 -27.01
CA TYR A 1 9.87 -14.68 -25.58
C TYR A 1 11.38 -14.45 -25.45
N ARG A 2 11.85 -13.20 -25.45
CA ARG A 2 13.30 -12.92 -25.38
C ARG A 2 13.77 -13.27 -23.98
N SER A 3 14.52 -14.35 -23.85
CA SER A 3 15.17 -14.84 -22.63
C SER A 3 16.18 -13.80 -22.13
N ARG A 4 15.68 -12.79 -21.40
CA ARG A 4 16.52 -11.87 -20.65
C ARG A 4 17.01 -12.62 -19.42
N LEU A 5 18.32 -12.86 -19.34
CA LEU A 5 18.94 -13.46 -18.17
C LEU A 5 18.76 -12.52 -16.97
N LEU A 6 18.21 -13.05 -15.88
CA LEU A 6 18.08 -12.31 -14.63
C LEU A 6 19.45 -12.13 -14.00
N ARG A 7 19.73 -10.91 -13.52
CA ARG A 7 20.97 -10.65 -12.78
C ARG A 7 20.81 -11.20 -11.36
N VAL A 8 21.65 -12.17 -11.00
CA VAL A 8 21.69 -12.70 -9.64
C VAL A 8 22.35 -11.68 -8.72
N VAL A 9 21.66 -11.31 -7.65
CA VAL A 9 22.13 -10.39 -6.61
C VAL A 9 22.76 -11.21 -5.49
N ARG A 10 23.96 -10.82 -5.04
CA ARG A 10 24.72 -11.60 -4.04
C ARG A 10 25.01 -10.85 -2.75
N SER A 11 24.83 -9.54 -2.73
CA SER A 11 25.11 -8.70 -1.57
C SER A 11 23.86 -8.02 -1.03
N GLU A 12 23.75 -7.97 0.30
CA GLU A 12 22.70 -7.21 1.01
C GLU A 12 22.71 -5.71 0.67
N LYS A 13 23.87 -5.16 0.28
CA LYS A 13 23.96 -3.77 -0.17
C LYS A 13 23.22 -3.59 -1.49
N GLU A 14 23.44 -4.48 -2.44
CA GLU A 14 22.76 -4.44 -3.75
C GLU A 14 21.26 -4.66 -3.60
N VAL A 15 20.84 -5.57 -2.71
CA VAL A 15 19.42 -5.79 -2.40
C VAL A 15 18.77 -4.49 -1.92
N ARG A 16 19.38 -3.79 -0.96
CA ARG A 16 18.88 -2.50 -0.47
C ARG A 16 18.81 -1.44 -1.57
N GLU A 17 19.85 -1.32 -2.39
CA GLU A 17 19.86 -0.38 -3.52
C GLU A 17 18.72 -0.66 -4.51
N ILE A 18 18.45 -1.93 -4.80
CA ILE A 18 17.34 -2.34 -5.67
C ILE A 18 16.00 -2.00 -4.99
N LEU A 19 15.83 -2.32 -3.70
CA LEU A 19 14.59 -2.02 -2.97
C LEU A 19 14.30 -0.52 -2.94
N THR A 20 15.28 0.32 -2.61
CA THR A 20 15.15 1.78 -2.65
C THR A 20 14.80 2.29 -4.05
N ARG A 21 15.44 1.74 -5.09
CA ARG A 21 15.15 2.17 -6.47
C ARG A 21 13.73 1.84 -6.92
N TYR A 22 13.24 0.64 -6.60
CA TYR A 22 11.94 0.16 -7.10
C TYR A 22 10.77 0.49 -6.17
N HIS A 23 11.02 0.79 -4.90
CA HIS A 23 10.01 1.25 -3.94
C HIS A 23 10.10 2.77 -3.73
N ASP A 24 11.14 3.24 -3.03
CA ASP A 24 11.25 4.62 -2.55
C ASP A 24 11.27 5.63 -3.72
N ASN A 25 12.15 5.41 -4.69
CA ASN A 25 12.32 6.31 -5.85
C ASN A 25 11.21 6.16 -6.90
N ASN A 26 10.31 5.18 -6.75
CA ASN A 26 9.21 4.90 -7.66
C ASN A 26 7.86 5.24 -7.02
N ASN A 27 7.82 6.38 -6.33
CA ASN A 27 6.63 6.89 -5.63
C ASN A 27 6.02 5.88 -4.64
N HIS A 28 6.87 5.20 -3.87
CA HIS A 28 6.44 4.16 -2.92
C HIS A 28 5.58 3.08 -3.56
N ALA A 29 6.07 2.52 -4.67
CA ALA A 29 5.35 1.50 -5.41
C ALA A 29 4.90 0.35 -4.49
N GLY A 30 3.64 -0.06 -4.62
CA GLY A 30 3.06 -1.13 -3.81
C GLY A 30 3.79 -2.48 -4.00
N ARG A 31 3.65 -3.35 -3.00
CA ARG A 31 4.36 -4.65 -2.91
C ARG A 31 4.32 -5.44 -4.22
N GLU A 32 3.14 -5.67 -4.78
CA GLU A 32 2.99 -6.53 -5.97
C GLU A 32 3.66 -5.95 -7.20
N ARG A 33 3.56 -4.63 -7.39
CA ARG A 33 4.22 -3.93 -8.48
C ARG A 33 5.74 -4.01 -8.36
N ALA A 34 6.26 -3.73 -7.16
CA ALA A 34 7.70 -3.79 -6.91
C ALA A 34 8.25 -5.21 -7.13
N VAL A 35 7.57 -6.24 -6.61
CA VAL A 35 7.97 -7.65 -6.84
C VAL A 35 8.00 -7.98 -8.32
N ARG A 36 6.94 -7.65 -9.07
CA ARG A 36 6.88 -7.92 -10.51
C ARG A 36 8.01 -7.25 -11.28
N GLU A 37 8.26 -5.98 -11.01
CA GLU A 37 9.31 -5.21 -11.70
C GLU A 37 10.73 -5.70 -11.37
N ILE A 38 10.97 -6.07 -10.11
CA ILE A 38 12.25 -6.63 -9.66
C ILE A 38 12.48 -8.00 -10.29
N MET A 39 11.50 -8.91 -10.24
CA MET A 39 11.62 -10.28 -10.76
C MET A 39 11.80 -10.35 -12.28
N MET A 40 11.53 -9.27 -13.02
CA MET A 40 11.84 -9.18 -14.46
C MET A 40 13.33 -8.92 -14.76
N MET A 41 14.11 -8.46 -13.78
CA MET A 41 15.50 -8.02 -13.98
C MET A 41 16.50 -8.70 -13.04
N TYR A 42 16.05 -9.09 -11.84
CA TYR A 42 16.90 -9.56 -10.75
C TYR A 42 16.39 -10.86 -10.15
N TYR A 43 17.33 -11.59 -9.55
CA TYR A 43 17.02 -12.79 -8.78
C TYR A 43 17.88 -12.86 -7.52
N TRP A 44 17.26 -13.17 -6.38
CA TRP A 44 17.92 -13.62 -5.16
C TRP A 44 16.94 -14.46 -4.35
N PHE A 45 17.44 -15.16 -3.32
CA PHE A 45 16.57 -15.95 -2.45
C PHE A 45 15.67 -15.01 -1.62
N GLY A 46 14.35 -15.23 -1.69
CA GLY A 46 13.40 -14.49 -0.86
C GLY A 46 13.05 -13.07 -1.33
N VAL A 47 13.15 -12.76 -2.64
CA VAL A 47 12.75 -11.44 -3.21
C VAL A 47 11.41 -10.95 -2.66
N THR A 48 10.38 -11.79 -2.69
CA THR A 48 9.02 -11.41 -2.27
C THR A 48 8.96 -11.05 -0.78
N GLU A 49 9.65 -11.80 0.07
CA GLU A 49 9.68 -11.54 1.52
C GLU A 49 10.50 -10.30 1.83
N ALA A 50 11.63 -10.10 1.14
CA ALA A 50 12.45 -8.90 1.26
C ALA A 50 11.65 -7.64 0.89
N VAL A 51 10.92 -7.65 -0.24
CA VAL A 51 10.08 -6.52 -0.66
C VAL A 51 8.94 -6.28 0.34
N LYS A 52 8.27 -7.35 0.81
CA LYS A 52 7.20 -7.25 1.81
C LYS A 52 7.69 -6.59 3.09
N ASN A 53 8.84 -7.03 3.61
CA ASN A 53 9.42 -6.46 4.83
C ASN A 53 9.86 -5.01 4.62
N TRP A 54 10.43 -4.70 3.46
CA TRP A 54 10.82 -3.32 3.11
C TRP A 54 9.63 -2.36 3.10
N VAL A 55 8.57 -2.72 2.38
CA VAL A 55 7.33 -1.90 2.30
C VAL A 55 6.69 -1.77 3.68
N LYS A 56 6.66 -2.85 4.48
CA LYS A 56 6.13 -2.82 5.85
C LYS A 56 6.92 -1.88 6.76
N SER A 57 8.25 -1.79 6.58
CA SER A 57 9.12 -0.88 7.33
C SER A 57 9.16 0.55 6.81
N CYS A 58 8.49 0.85 5.69
CA CYS A 58 8.51 2.19 5.10
C CYS A 58 7.66 3.16 5.92
N SER A 59 8.29 4.16 6.54
CA SER A 59 7.61 5.21 7.31
C SER A 59 6.58 5.98 6.49
N VAL A 60 6.91 6.35 5.25
CA VAL A 60 6.01 7.11 4.36
C VAL A 60 4.75 6.30 4.02
N CYS A 61 4.89 4.99 3.78
CA CYS A 61 3.74 4.13 3.54
C CYS A 61 2.90 3.93 4.81
N HIS A 62 3.56 3.82 5.97
CA HIS A 62 2.90 3.66 7.26
C HIS A 62 2.06 4.90 7.61
N GLU A 63 2.63 6.11 7.45
CA GLU A 63 1.95 7.38 7.69
C GLU A 63 0.73 7.59 6.80
N ARG A 64 0.78 7.17 5.53
CA ARG A 64 -0.37 7.19 4.61
C ARG A 64 -1.46 6.19 4.99
N THR A 65 -1.12 5.11 5.69
CA THR A 65 -2.06 4.05 6.09
C THR A 65 -2.69 4.33 7.44
N LEU A 66 -2.00 5.07 8.31
CA LEU A 66 -2.63 5.62 9.51
C LEU A 66 -3.87 6.40 9.05
N PRO A 67 -5.05 6.12 9.62
CA PRO A 67 -6.23 6.89 9.30
C PRO A 67 -5.99 8.30 9.83
N HIS A 68 -5.45 9.17 8.97
CA HIS A 68 -5.66 10.58 9.11
C HIS A 68 -7.18 10.70 9.18
N SER A 69 -7.69 11.21 10.29
CA SER A 69 -9.12 11.32 10.67
C SER A 69 -9.95 12.22 9.74
N SER A 70 -9.56 12.31 8.46
CA SER A 70 -10.27 13.01 7.40
C SER A 70 -11.23 12.11 6.62
N GLN A 71 -11.32 10.81 6.93
CA GLN A 71 -12.47 10.04 6.46
C GLN A 71 -13.66 10.34 7.38
N GLN A 72 -14.39 11.40 7.03
CA GLN A 72 -15.76 11.64 7.49
C GLN A 72 -16.49 10.30 7.39
N SER A 73 -16.86 9.68 8.52
CA SER A 73 -17.44 8.33 8.51
C SER A 73 -18.74 8.37 7.74
N VAL A 74 -18.78 7.78 6.54
CA VAL A 74 -20.01 7.70 5.76
C VAL A 74 -20.89 6.64 6.41
N PHE A 75 -22.05 7.03 6.93
CA PHE A 75 -23.08 6.12 7.39
C PHE A 75 -23.92 5.67 6.20
N PHE A 76 -24.10 4.37 6.07
CA PHE A 76 -25.00 3.76 5.10
C PHE A 76 -26.32 3.42 5.76
N CYS A 77 -27.43 3.66 5.07
CA CYS A 77 -28.74 3.20 5.51
C CYS A 77 -28.79 1.67 5.48
N LEU A 78 -29.08 1.04 6.62
CA LEU A 78 -29.16 -0.43 6.72
C LEU A 78 -30.50 -1.00 6.21
N VAL A 79 -31.42 -0.15 5.74
CA VAL A 79 -32.70 -0.58 5.17
C VAL A 79 -32.47 -1.27 3.83
N TYR A 80 -33.00 -2.49 3.69
CA TYR A 80 -32.87 -3.27 2.46
C TYR A 80 -33.46 -2.52 1.26
N GLY A 81 -32.63 -2.28 0.24
CA GLY A 81 -33.00 -1.53 -0.97
C GLY A 81 -32.87 0.01 -0.86
N CYS A 82 -32.24 0.52 0.21
CA CYS A 82 -31.94 1.94 0.36
C CYS A 82 -30.46 2.23 0.04
N ASP A 83 -30.21 3.04 -0.99
CA ASP A 83 -28.84 3.43 -1.39
C ASP A 83 -28.41 4.78 -0.77
N SER A 84 -29.09 5.21 0.30
CA SER A 84 -28.79 6.50 0.94
C SER A 84 -27.54 6.39 1.81
N SER A 85 -26.57 7.27 1.55
CA SER A 85 -25.36 7.44 2.36
C SER A 85 -25.28 8.87 2.89
N SER A 86 -24.98 9.03 4.18
CA SER A 86 -24.79 10.35 4.81
C SER A 86 -23.42 10.43 5.48
N TYR A 87 -22.73 11.55 5.34
CA TYR A 87 -21.51 11.80 6.11
C TYR A 87 -21.85 12.01 7.59
N ALA A 88 -21.10 11.36 8.48
CA ALA A 88 -21.14 11.64 9.91
C ALA A 88 -20.56 13.02 10.16
N PHE A 89 -21.42 13.97 10.48
CA PHE A 89 -21.02 15.25 11.06
C PHE A 89 -21.15 15.12 12.58
N PRO A 90 -20.04 15.13 13.34
CA PRO A 90 -20.07 15.00 14.80
C PRO A 90 -20.88 16.10 15.50
N GLU A 91 -21.07 17.26 14.84
CA GLU A 91 -21.76 18.42 15.41
C GLU A 91 -23.28 18.44 15.18
N LEU A 92 -23.85 17.51 14.42
CA LEU A 92 -25.30 17.44 14.20
C LEU A 92 -25.93 16.41 15.14
N SER A 93 -26.30 16.84 16.35
CA SER A 93 -27.20 16.07 17.21
C SER A 93 -28.64 16.21 16.71
N PHE A 94 -29.25 15.13 16.25
CA PHE A 94 -30.69 15.11 15.99
C PHE A 94 -31.43 15.23 17.33
N HIS A 95 -32.02 16.40 17.59
CA HIS A 95 -32.97 16.54 18.69
C HIS A 95 -34.16 15.63 18.41
N ARG A 96 -34.30 14.58 19.22
CA ARG A 96 -35.44 13.67 19.15
C ARG A 96 -36.64 14.42 19.71
N PHE A 97 -37.57 14.81 18.84
CA PHE A 97 -38.86 15.32 19.28
C PHE A 97 -39.74 14.16 19.77
N PRO A 98 -40.54 14.38 20.84
CA PRO A 98 -41.39 13.37 21.47
C PRO A 98 -42.55 12.89 20.60
#